data_AF-A0A328PAG4-F1
#
_entry.id   AF-A0A328PAG4-F1
#
_cell.length_a   1.000
_cell.length_b   1.000
_cell.length_c   1.000
_cell.angle_alpha   90.00
_cell.angle_beta   90.00
_cell.angle_gamma   90.00
#
_symmetry.space_group_name_H-M   'P 1'
#
loop_
_entity.id
_entity.type
_entity.pdbx_description
1 polymer ?
#
loop_
_entity_poly.entity_id
_entity_poly.type
_entity_poly.pdbx_seq_one_letter_code
_entity_poly.pdbx_strand_id
1 'polypeptide(L)'
;MEAKQRNGRHRRQGSGRRERGQSLVEMAVACIVLVPLAAGVMLLGQYIHVKQQTQAAARQAAWAATADRTLLSEQLPARGRVEQDLRVRQYGDAKEKLRSGQSAPRQFSDAMLTTFAGNELLKPNAVTLQVYKQESSPGFLDKGLAIVGKATKSLGNLPPNTKGLVTAEVHAKPEVILGRDGSPLAYLDPLDTMKLDFSSKTVLLADAWDAAGGGEDRNGKGISGASNRTVRNVIRPLVPTSLVGDKFDDATNNVMHLLGSIPFVNDIFTPGFDQFELGKMAPDVVPSDKLVKYADKR
;
A
#
# COMPACT_ATOMS: atom_id res chain seq x y z
N MET A 1 16.77 -2.00 109.89
CA MET A 1 16.07 -3.10 109.18
C MET A 1 15.69 -2.59 107.80
N GLU A 2 16.50 -2.93 106.80
CA GLU A 2 16.28 -2.62 105.38
C GLU A 2 15.31 -3.65 104.76
N ALA A 3 14.40 -3.18 103.90
CA ALA A 3 13.71 -4.04 102.93
C ALA A 3 13.34 -3.28 101.65
N LYS A 4 14.38 -2.97 100.87
CA LYS A 4 14.52 -3.17 99.41
C LYS A 4 13.23 -3.23 98.55
N GLN A 5 12.83 -2.08 97.99
CA GLN A 5 11.97 -2.03 96.79
C GLN A 5 12.73 -2.53 95.56
N ARG A 6 12.26 -3.62 94.94
CA ARG A 6 12.74 -4.13 93.66
C ARG A 6 12.04 -3.41 92.51
N ASN A 7 12.78 -2.52 91.85
CA ASN A 7 12.34 -1.84 90.64
C ASN A 7 12.69 -2.70 89.41
N GLY A 8 11.71 -3.41 88.85
CA GLY A 8 11.86 -4.26 87.68
C GLY A 8 11.91 -3.44 86.39
N ARG A 9 13.12 -3.10 85.92
CA ARG A 9 13.33 -2.53 84.59
C ARG A 9 13.25 -3.64 83.54
N HIS A 10 12.11 -3.75 82.85
CA HIS A 10 12.02 -4.48 81.58
C HIS A 10 12.83 -3.73 80.51
N ARG A 11 14.10 -4.11 80.34
CA ARG A 11 14.88 -3.78 79.15
C ARG A 11 14.26 -4.54 77.97
N ARG A 12 13.45 -3.85 77.15
CA ARG A 12 13.14 -4.31 75.79
C ARG A 12 14.47 -4.35 75.04
N GLN A 13 15.04 -5.54 74.89
CA GLN A 13 16.06 -5.80 73.88
C GLN A 13 15.39 -5.63 72.53
N GLY A 14 15.46 -4.43 71.96
CA GLY A 14 15.24 -4.25 70.53
C GLY A 14 16.33 -5.04 69.83
N SER A 15 15.98 -6.22 69.30
CA SER A 15 16.84 -6.93 68.37
C SER A 15 16.97 -6.07 67.13
N GLY A 16 18.00 -5.24 67.08
CA GLY A 16 18.47 -4.60 65.87
C GLY A 16 18.95 -5.68 64.92
N ARG A 17 18.00 -6.33 64.25
CA ARG A 17 18.26 -7.29 63.18
C ARG A 17 18.93 -6.47 62.08
N ARG A 18 20.26 -6.58 62.00
CA ARG A 18 21.06 -5.91 60.99
C ARG A 18 20.62 -6.45 59.63
N GLU A 19 19.76 -5.73 58.93
CA GLU A 19 19.49 -5.93 57.50
C GLU A 19 20.79 -5.68 56.75
N ARG A 20 21.58 -6.74 56.53
CA ARG A 20 22.79 -6.68 55.72
C ARG A 20 22.57 -7.60 54.53
N GLY A 21 22.28 -7.00 53.37
CA GLY A 21 22.26 -7.69 52.08
C GLY A 21 20.91 -8.26 51.62
N GLN A 22 19.87 -8.27 52.45
CA GLN A 22 18.55 -8.79 52.04
C GLN A 22 17.96 -7.98 50.87
N SER A 23 18.02 -6.65 50.94
CA SER A 23 17.56 -5.79 49.83
C SER A 23 18.34 -5.97 48.54
N LEU A 24 19.64 -6.31 48.62
CA LEU A 24 20.48 -6.55 47.45
C LEU A 24 20.13 -7.89 46.80
N VAL A 25 19.89 -8.93 47.60
CA VAL A 25 19.43 -10.24 47.10
C VAL A 25 18.02 -10.14 46.51
N GLU A 26 17.10 -9.44 47.17
CA GLU A 26 15.74 -9.22 46.65
C GLU A 26 15.75 -8.43 45.34
N MET A 27 16.57 -7.38 45.24
CA MET A 27 16.75 -6.63 44.00
C MET A 27 17.38 -7.48 42.89
N ALA A 28 18.38 -8.32 43.22
CA ALA A 28 19.00 -9.22 42.25
C ALA A 28 17.98 -10.24 41.71
N VAL A 29 17.17 -10.85 42.60
CA VAL A 29 16.08 -11.75 42.22
C VAL A 29 15.03 -11.03 41.38
N ALA A 30 14.69 -9.79 41.73
CA ALA A 30 13.78 -8.98 40.92
C ALA A 30 14.36 -8.70 39.52
N CYS A 31 15.65 -8.37 39.40
CA CYS A 31 16.30 -8.15 38.11
C CYS A 31 16.33 -9.40 37.22
N ILE A 32 16.47 -10.60 37.80
CA ILE A 32 16.41 -11.87 37.06
C ILE A 32 15.06 -12.00 36.33
N VAL A 33 13.98 -11.46 36.87
CA VAL A 33 12.64 -11.52 36.25
C VAL A 33 12.36 -10.28 35.40
N LEU A 34 12.65 -9.09 35.91
CA LEU A 34 12.27 -7.83 35.29
C LEU A 34 13.09 -7.51 34.03
N VAL A 35 14.38 -7.85 33.99
CA VAL A 35 15.23 -7.56 32.83
C VAL A 35 14.81 -8.38 31.60
N PRO A 36 14.66 -9.71 31.69
CA PRO A 36 14.16 -10.50 30.57
C PRO A 36 12.75 -10.08 30.15
N LEU A 37 11.87 -9.76 31.10
CA LEU A 37 10.51 -9.32 30.81
C LEU A 37 10.50 -7.99 30.05
N ALA A 38 11.29 -7.00 30.48
CA ALA A 38 11.41 -5.72 29.79
C ALA A 38 11.99 -5.89 28.37
N ALA A 39 13.06 -6.68 28.22
CA ALA A 39 13.65 -6.99 26.93
C ALA A 39 12.65 -7.72 26.00
N GLY A 40 11.90 -8.68 26.54
CA GLY A 40 10.86 -9.42 25.80
C GLY A 40 9.75 -8.51 25.28
N VAL A 41 9.28 -7.55 26.08
CA VAL A 41 8.29 -6.55 25.64
C VAL A 41 8.83 -5.68 24.51
N MET A 42 10.09 -5.24 24.59
CA MET A 42 10.73 -4.46 23.51
C MET A 42 10.83 -5.27 22.22
N LEU A 43 11.31 -6.52 22.30
CA LEU A 43 11.44 -7.42 21.15
C LEU A 43 10.08 -7.71 20.51
N LEU A 44 9.05 -7.93 21.32
CA LEU A 44 7.68 -8.11 20.83
C LEU A 44 7.23 -6.89 20.00
N GLY A 45 7.50 -5.68 20.48
CA GLY A 45 7.21 -4.45 19.75
C GLY A 45 7.93 -4.39 18.39
N GLN A 46 9.22 -4.71 18.37
CA GLN A 46 10.03 -4.76 17.14
C GLN A 46 9.50 -5.80 16.15
N TYR A 47 9.12 -6.98 16.61
CA TYR A 47 8.55 -8.01 15.75
C TYR A 47 7.14 -7.68 15.23
N ILE A 48 6.30 -7.04 16.04
CA ILE A 48 5.00 -6.52 15.58
C ILE A 48 5.22 -5.47 14.48
N HIS A 49 6.21 -4.58 14.67
CA HIS A 49 6.57 -3.58 13.68
C HIS A 49 7.02 -4.19 12.36
N VAL A 50 7.95 -5.15 12.39
CA VAL A 50 8.39 -5.91 11.20
C VAL A 50 7.20 -6.58 10.50
N LYS A 51 6.30 -7.20 11.26
CA LYS A 51 5.10 -7.83 10.71
C LYS A 51 4.17 -6.82 10.02
N GLN A 52 3.95 -5.65 10.63
CA GLN A 52 3.11 -4.59 10.05
C GLN A 52 3.73 -4.01 8.78
N GLN A 53 5.03 -3.74 8.77
CA GLN A 53 5.75 -3.29 7.57
C GLN A 53 5.72 -4.35 6.47
N THR A 54 5.81 -5.64 6.82
CA THR A 54 5.69 -6.74 5.86
C THR A 54 4.30 -6.77 5.22
N GLN A 55 3.25 -6.56 6.01
CA GLN A 55 1.87 -6.46 5.51
C GLN A 55 1.68 -5.24 4.59
N ALA A 56 2.20 -4.08 4.98
CA ALA A 56 2.16 -2.88 4.16
C ALA A 56 2.92 -3.07 2.83
N ALA A 57 4.09 -3.72 2.88
CA ALA A 57 4.89 -4.06 1.71
C ALA A 57 4.16 -5.01 0.76
N ALA A 58 3.53 -6.08 1.26
CA ALA A 58 2.74 -6.99 0.42
C ALA A 58 1.57 -6.27 -0.28
N ARG A 59 0.87 -5.39 0.44
CA ARG A 59 -0.20 -4.57 -0.13
C ARG A 59 0.33 -3.62 -1.19
N GLN A 60 1.42 -2.92 -0.91
CA GLN A 60 2.02 -2.00 -1.88
C GLN A 60 2.49 -2.76 -3.13
N ALA A 61 3.09 -3.94 -2.99
CA ALA A 61 3.55 -4.74 -4.12
C ALA A 61 2.39 -5.16 -5.04
N ALA A 62 1.27 -5.60 -4.45
CA ALA A 62 0.07 -5.93 -5.20
C ALA A 62 -0.50 -4.68 -5.91
N TRP A 63 -0.67 -3.57 -5.20
CA TRP A 63 -1.18 -2.31 -5.77
C TRP A 63 -0.26 -1.69 -6.83
N ALA A 64 1.06 -1.77 -6.66
CA ALA A 64 2.01 -1.30 -7.65
C ALA A 64 1.84 -2.04 -8.98
N ALA A 65 1.50 -3.34 -8.93
CA ALA A 65 1.21 -4.11 -10.13
C ALA A 65 -0.06 -3.63 -10.85
N THR A 66 -1.10 -3.22 -10.09
CA THR A 66 -2.39 -2.80 -10.66
C THR A 66 -2.32 -1.43 -11.33
N ALA A 67 -1.41 -0.57 -10.86
CA ALA A 67 -1.19 0.76 -11.42
C ALA A 67 -0.14 0.78 -12.55
N ASP A 68 0.58 -0.33 -12.79
CA ASP A 68 1.61 -0.38 -13.82
C ASP A 68 1.01 -0.64 -15.21
N ARG A 69 1.56 0.04 -16.21
CA ARG A 69 1.16 -0.12 -17.62
C ARG A 69 1.48 -1.51 -18.16
N THR A 70 2.45 -2.24 -17.60
CA THR A 70 2.73 -3.61 -18.04
C THR A 70 1.52 -4.53 -17.88
N LEU A 71 0.60 -4.21 -16.96
CA LEU A 71 -0.61 -4.99 -16.74
C LEU A 71 -1.56 -4.95 -17.96
N LEU A 72 -1.45 -3.92 -18.82
CA LEU A 72 -2.18 -3.83 -20.09
C LEU A 72 -1.80 -4.96 -21.06
N SER A 73 -0.55 -5.39 -21.00
CA SER A 73 -0.02 -6.54 -21.76
C SER A 73 -0.08 -7.86 -20.98
N GLU A 74 -0.85 -7.91 -19.89
CA GLU A 74 -0.93 -9.06 -18.97
C GLU A 74 0.44 -9.47 -18.40
N GLN A 75 1.28 -8.48 -18.11
CA GLN A 75 2.60 -8.66 -17.53
C GLN A 75 2.72 -7.92 -16.21
N LEU A 76 3.49 -8.48 -15.29
CA LEU A 76 3.88 -7.80 -14.05
C LEU A 76 5.13 -6.96 -14.26
N PRO A 77 5.29 -5.85 -13.53
CA PRO A 77 6.54 -5.11 -13.52
C PRO A 77 7.68 -5.98 -12.98
N ALA A 78 8.92 -5.62 -13.30
CA ALA A 78 10.07 -6.43 -12.93
C ALA A 78 10.16 -6.62 -11.40
N ARG A 79 10.11 -7.87 -10.93
CA ARG A 79 10.13 -8.23 -9.50
C ARG A 79 11.26 -7.55 -8.72
N GLY A 80 12.48 -7.53 -9.26
CA GLY A 80 13.62 -6.90 -8.60
C GLY A 80 13.45 -5.39 -8.39
N ARG A 81 12.80 -4.70 -9.34
CA ARG A 81 12.46 -3.28 -9.21
C ARG A 81 11.41 -3.05 -8.13
N VAL A 82 10.35 -3.87 -8.12
CA VAL A 82 9.31 -3.80 -7.09
C VAL A 82 9.90 -4.08 -5.72
N GLU A 83 10.73 -5.11 -5.56
CA GLU A 83 11.39 -5.44 -4.30
C GLU A 83 12.28 -4.30 -3.79
N GLN A 84 13.01 -3.63 -4.68
CA GLN A 84 13.80 -2.45 -4.35
C GLN A 84 12.90 -1.28 -3.92
N ASP A 85 11.82 -0.99 -4.65
CA ASP A 85 10.85 0.04 -4.30
C ASP A 85 10.18 -0.23 -2.93
N LEU A 86 9.93 -1.50 -2.58
CA LEU A 86 9.41 -1.89 -1.26
C LEU A 86 10.39 -1.57 -0.14
N ARG A 87 11.67 -1.93 -0.31
CA ARG A 87 12.72 -1.64 0.68
C ARG A 87 12.88 -0.14 0.92
N VAL A 88 12.82 0.67 -0.13
CA VAL A 88 12.92 2.13 -0.01
C VAL A 88 11.67 2.71 0.64
N ARG A 89 10.47 2.33 0.20
CA ARG A 89 9.23 3.02 0.61
C ARG A 89 8.66 2.55 1.94
N GLN A 90 8.86 1.29 2.31
CA GLN A 90 8.28 0.71 3.53
C GLN A 90 9.27 0.58 4.68
N TYR A 91 10.56 0.43 4.37
CA TYR A 91 11.62 0.22 5.35
C TYR A 91 12.70 1.31 5.33
N GLY A 92 12.63 2.26 4.40
CA GLY A 92 13.53 3.41 4.34
C GLY A 92 13.20 4.47 5.39
N ASP A 93 14.01 5.54 5.43
CA ASP A 93 13.78 6.65 6.34
C ASP A 93 12.51 7.42 5.95
N ALA A 94 11.57 7.54 6.88
CA ALA A 94 10.33 8.29 6.70
C ALA A 94 10.56 9.80 6.43
N LYS A 95 11.74 10.34 6.76
CA LYS A 95 12.11 11.74 6.51
C LYS A 95 12.74 11.94 5.13
N GLU A 96 13.12 10.87 4.44
CA GLU A 96 13.77 10.97 3.14
C GLU A 96 12.73 11.27 2.05
N LYS A 97 13.08 12.14 1.10
CA LYS A 97 12.21 12.45 -0.03
C LYS A 97 12.14 11.25 -0.95
N LEU A 98 10.94 10.72 -1.18
CA LEU A 98 10.71 9.63 -2.14
C LEU A 98 11.03 10.10 -3.57
N ARG A 99 11.95 9.40 -4.23
CA ARG A 99 12.32 9.64 -5.64
C ARG A 99 12.15 8.39 -6.47
N SER A 100 11.82 8.57 -7.74
CA SER A 100 11.79 7.47 -8.71
C SER A 100 13.22 6.94 -8.96
N GLY A 101 13.37 5.61 -9.00
CA GLY A 101 14.66 4.97 -9.32
C GLY A 101 15.68 4.98 -8.19
N GLN A 102 15.27 5.28 -6.96
CA GLN A 102 16.14 5.26 -5.79
C GLN A 102 16.63 3.84 -5.48
N SER A 103 17.91 3.70 -5.11
CA SER A 103 18.50 2.43 -4.68
C SER A 103 18.05 2.07 -3.27
N ALA A 104 17.85 0.77 -3.02
CA ALA A 104 17.61 0.27 -1.68
C ALA A 104 18.76 0.69 -0.75
N PRO A 105 18.46 1.14 0.48
CA PRO A 105 19.50 1.54 1.42
C PRO A 105 20.36 0.33 1.80
N ARG A 106 21.62 0.57 2.17
CA ARG A 106 22.53 -0.50 2.63
C ARG A 106 22.12 -1.06 3.99
N GLN A 107 21.48 -0.25 4.81
CA GLN A 107 20.97 -0.54 6.15
C GLN A 107 19.68 0.23 6.37
N PHE A 108 18.77 -0.27 7.18
CA PHE A 108 17.57 0.47 7.54
C PHE A 108 17.87 1.44 8.70
N SER A 109 17.38 2.67 8.61
CA SER A 109 17.60 3.71 9.62
C SER A 109 16.61 3.66 10.79
N ASP A 110 15.59 2.81 10.69
CA ASP A 110 14.56 2.65 11.71
C ASP A 110 15.12 1.94 12.95
N ALA A 111 15.03 2.60 14.10
CA ALA A 111 15.48 2.05 15.38
C ALA A 111 14.73 0.76 15.76
N MET A 112 13.49 0.58 15.31
CA MET A 112 12.72 -0.65 15.53
C MET A 112 13.25 -1.84 14.70
N LEU A 113 14.14 -1.58 13.73
CA LEU A 113 14.84 -2.58 12.92
C LEU A 113 16.29 -2.78 13.39
N THR A 114 16.62 -2.29 14.57
CA THR A 114 17.89 -2.51 15.26
C THR A 114 17.66 -3.17 16.61
N THR A 115 18.50 -4.12 17.00
CA THR A 115 18.41 -4.76 18.32
C THR A 115 18.89 -3.79 19.41
N PHE A 116 18.53 -4.06 20.67
CA PHE A 116 19.03 -3.29 21.82
C PHE A 116 20.56 -3.37 21.98
N ALA A 117 21.22 -4.36 21.36
CA ALA A 117 22.68 -4.47 21.32
C ALA A 117 23.33 -3.61 20.22
N GLY A 118 22.53 -2.92 19.40
CA GLY A 118 22.99 -2.09 18.29
C GLY A 118 23.26 -2.86 16.99
N ASN A 119 22.86 -4.14 16.92
CA ASN A 119 22.97 -4.95 15.70
C ASN A 119 21.74 -4.73 14.81
N GLU A 120 21.86 -4.93 13.50
CA GLU A 120 20.69 -4.88 12.61
C GLU A 120 19.76 -6.06 12.90
N LEU A 121 18.52 -5.77 13.30
CA LEU A 121 17.50 -6.80 13.49
C LEU A 121 16.98 -7.29 12.13
N LEU A 122 16.83 -6.40 11.15
CA LEU A 122 16.39 -6.75 9.81
C LEU A 122 17.30 -6.09 8.79
N LYS A 123 17.92 -6.90 7.92
CA LYS A 123 18.76 -6.38 6.83
C LYS A 123 17.93 -6.15 5.57
N PRO A 124 18.31 -5.20 4.70
CA PRO A 124 17.58 -4.94 3.45
C PRO A 124 17.44 -6.16 2.54
N ASN A 125 18.50 -6.95 2.39
CA ASN A 125 18.47 -8.18 1.58
C ASN A 125 17.61 -9.30 2.18
N ALA A 126 17.25 -9.22 3.46
CA ALA A 126 16.37 -10.18 4.13
C ALA A 126 14.88 -9.89 3.88
N VAL A 127 14.54 -8.74 3.29
CA VAL A 127 13.20 -8.42 2.78
C VAL A 127 13.11 -8.84 1.32
N THR A 128 12.25 -9.81 1.02
CA THR A 128 12.12 -10.40 -0.33
C THR A 128 10.66 -10.51 -0.75
N LEU A 129 10.40 -10.30 -2.04
CA LEU A 129 9.08 -10.48 -2.64
C LEU A 129 9.01 -11.90 -3.22
N GLN A 130 8.67 -12.92 -2.41
CA GLN A 130 8.74 -14.33 -2.85
C GLN A 130 7.76 -14.70 -3.95
N VAL A 131 6.47 -14.46 -3.72
CA VAL A 131 5.42 -14.72 -4.70
C VAL A 131 5.06 -13.40 -5.35
N TYR A 132 5.19 -13.33 -6.66
CA TYR A 132 4.75 -12.19 -7.45
C TYR A 132 4.27 -12.69 -8.80
N LYS A 133 2.96 -12.94 -8.89
CA LYS A 133 2.37 -13.58 -10.06
C LYS A 133 0.99 -13.04 -10.37
N GLN A 134 0.64 -13.19 -11.63
CA GLN A 134 -0.61 -12.79 -12.23
C GLN A 134 -1.26 -14.04 -12.81
N GLU A 135 -2.47 -14.37 -12.38
CA GLU A 135 -3.17 -15.59 -12.76
C GLU A 135 -4.64 -15.29 -13.11
N SER A 136 -5.30 -16.25 -13.76
CA SER A 136 -6.75 -16.23 -13.92
C SER A 136 -7.42 -16.51 -12.57
N SER A 137 -8.59 -15.92 -12.35
CA SER A 137 -9.34 -16.11 -11.11
C SER A 137 -9.83 -17.56 -11.01
N PRO A 138 -9.48 -18.33 -9.96
CA PRO A 138 -9.94 -19.71 -9.84
C PRO A 138 -11.44 -19.77 -9.50
N GLY A 139 -12.29 -19.91 -10.52
CA GLY A 139 -13.70 -20.32 -10.39
C GLY A 139 -14.77 -19.21 -10.29
N PHE A 140 -16.01 -19.58 -10.66
CA PHE A 140 -17.30 -18.84 -10.82
C PHE A 140 -17.27 -17.47 -11.52
N LEU A 141 -16.33 -16.59 -11.20
CA LEU A 141 -16.08 -15.36 -11.92
C LEU A 141 -15.70 -15.62 -13.37
N ASP A 142 -14.89 -16.64 -13.69
CA ASP A 142 -14.61 -16.97 -15.09
C ASP A 142 -15.87 -17.36 -15.89
N LYS A 143 -16.88 -17.98 -15.24
CA LYS A 143 -18.18 -18.25 -15.87
C LYS A 143 -18.99 -16.97 -16.05
N GLY A 144 -19.01 -16.10 -15.05
CA GLY A 144 -19.68 -14.78 -15.11
C GLY A 144 -19.02 -13.84 -16.14
N LEU A 145 -17.70 -13.76 -16.15
CA LEU A 145 -16.87 -13.01 -17.08
C LEU A 145 -16.94 -13.57 -18.50
N ALA A 146 -17.08 -14.88 -18.68
CA ALA A 146 -17.35 -15.47 -20.00
C ALA A 146 -18.77 -15.14 -20.51
N ILE A 147 -19.76 -15.03 -19.61
CA ILE A 147 -21.13 -14.61 -19.96
C ILE A 147 -21.15 -13.11 -20.30
N VAL A 148 -20.53 -12.27 -19.47
CA VAL A 148 -20.34 -10.84 -19.73
C VAL A 148 -19.56 -10.66 -21.03
N GLY A 149 -18.43 -11.33 -21.19
CA GLY A 149 -17.62 -11.31 -22.42
C GLY A 149 -18.33 -11.83 -23.67
N LYS A 150 -19.39 -12.64 -23.54
CA LYS A 150 -20.28 -13.02 -24.67
C LYS A 150 -21.36 -11.96 -24.94
N ALA A 151 -21.93 -11.37 -23.89
CA ALA A 151 -22.92 -10.30 -24.00
C ALA A 151 -22.30 -8.96 -24.45
N THR A 152 -21.02 -8.74 -24.16
CA THR A 152 -20.28 -7.52 -24.51
C THR A 152 -19.50 -7.65 -25.80
N LYS A 153 -19.38 -8.84 -26.41
CA LYS A 153 -18.84 -9.00 -27.78
C LYS A 153 -19.58 -8.16 -28.82
N SER A 154 -20.87 -7.88 -28.61
CA SER A 154 -21.67 -6.96 -29.43
C SER A 154 -21.55 -5.48 -29.00
N LEU A 155 -20.96 -5.21 -27.83
CA LEU A 155 -20.78 -3.90 -27.21
C LEU A 155 -19.29 -3.57 -27.07
N GLY A 156 -18.45 -3.88 -28.06
CA GLY A 156 -17.03 -3.48 -28.04
C GLY A 156 -16.19 -4.12 -26.92
N ASN A 157 -14.95 -3.64 -26.77
CA ASN A 157 -13.81 -4.30 -26.13
C ASN A 157 -13.90 -4.45 -24.58
N LEU A 158 -14.94 -5.15 -24.10
CA LEU A 158 -15.34 -5.27 -22.70
C LEU A 158 -15.07 -6.61 -21.97
N PRO A 159 -14.24 -7.57 -22.43
CA PRO A 159 -13.82 -8.62 -21.51
C PRO A 159 -12.73 -8.06 -20.57
N PRO A 160 -12.92 -8.14 -19.24
CA PRO A 160 -11.90 -7.70 -18.29
C PRO A 160 -10.63 -8.53 -18.44
N ASN A 161 -9.54 -8.03 -17.86
CA ASN A 161 -8.27 -8.75 -17.82
C ASN A 161 -8.46 -10.21 -17.34
N THR A 162 -8.27 -11.17 -18.25
CA THR A 162 -8.47 -12.61 -17.97
C THR A 162 -7.44 -13.18 -17.00
N LYS A 163 -6.36 -12.43 -16.76
CA LYS A 163 -5.39 -12.69 -15.72
C LYS A 163 -5.42 -11.58 -14.67
N GLY A 164 -6.57 -11.07 -14.26
CA GLY A 164 -6.65 -9.95 -13.32
C GLY A 164 -6.20 -10.25 -11.89
N LEU A 165 -5.95 -11.52 -11.53
CA LEU A 165 -5.62 -11.90 -10.16
C LEU A 165 -4.13 -11.70 -9.88
N VAL A 166 -3.77 -10.59 -9.25
CA VAL A 166 -2.42 -10.28 -8.79
C VAL A 166 -2.22 -10.84 -7.38
N THR A 167 -1.19 -11.67 -7.20
CA THR A 167 -0.75 -12.15 -5.89
C THR A 167 0.65 -11.66 -5.59
N ALA A 168 0.82 -10.99 -4.46
CA ALA A 168 2.11 -10.56 -3.93
C ALA A 168 2.31 -11.13 -2.52
N GLU A 169 3.47 -11.74 -2.27
CA GLU A 169 3.86 -12.26 -0.96
C GLU A 169 5.25 -11.77 -0.61
N VAL A 170 5.34 -11.03 0.50
CA VAL A 170 6.59 -10.47 1.00
C VAL A 170 7.00 -11.23 2.25
N HIS A 171 8.29 -11.53 2.35
CA HIS A 171 8.93 -12.10 3.52
C HIS A 171 9.94 -11.12 4.09
N ALA A 172 9.94 -10.97 5.42
CA ALA A 172 10.98 -10.31 6.17
C ALA A 172 11.55 -11.33 7.17
N LYS A 173 12.86 -11.58 7.08
CA LYS A 173 13.56 -12.56 7.92
C LYS A 173 14.54 -11.85 8.85
N PRO A 174 14.14 -11.53 10.09
CA PRO A 174 15.04 -10.93 11.05
C PRO A 174 16.27 -11.80 11.34
N GLU A 175 17.35 -11.15 11.69
CA GLU A 175 18.56 -11.76 12.21
C GLU A 175 18.32 -12.31 13.62
N VAL A 176 19.17 -13.25 14.01
CA VAL A 176 19.17 -13.80 15.36
C VAL A 176 19.64 -12.72 16.35
N ILE A 177 19.02 -12.66 17.52
CA ILE A 177 19.33 -11.65 18.53
C ILE A 177 20.62 -12.05 19.26
N LEU A 178 21.68 -11.30 18.99
CA LEU A 178 22.99 -11.46 19.64
C LEU A 178 23.35 -10.22 20.46
N GLY A 179 24.17 -10.44 21.48
CA GLY A 179 24.83 -9.39 22.26
C GLY A 179 25.75 -8.53 21.40
N ARG A 180 26.26 -7.45 21.99
CA ARG A 180 27.15 -6.50 21.30
C ARG A 180 28.49 -7.12 20.87
N ASP A 181 28.91 -8.15 21.60
CA ASP A 181 30.10 -8.97 21.35
C ASP A 181 29.81 -10.18 20.43
N GLY A 182 28.56 -10.34 19.97
CA GLY A 182 28.12 -11.48 19.17
C GLY A 182 27.78 -12.72 19.99
N SER A 183 27.80 -12.64 21.32
CA SER A 183 27.43 -13.76 22.19
C SER A 183 25.91 -14.00 22.21
N PRO A 184 25.44 -15.25 22.38
CA PRO A 184 24.04 -15.53 22.64
C PRO A 184 23.60 -14.90 23.96
N LEU A 185 22.35 -14.46 24.02
CA LEU A 185 21.78 -13.84 25.20
C LEU A 185 20.91 -14.86 25.94
N ALA A 186 21.55 -15.66 26.79
CA ALA A 186 20.92 -16.80 27.48
C ALA A 186 19.66 -16.42 28.29
N TYR A 187 19.53 -15.16 28.73
CA TYR A 187 18.34 -14.68 29.43
C TYR A 187 17.13 -14.47 28.49
N LEU A 188 17.32 -14.58 27.18
CA LEU A 188 16.28 -14.51 26.15
C LEU A 188 15.96 -15.88 25.53
N ASP A 189 16.55 -16.99 26.01
CA ASP A 189 16.24 -18.34 25.53
C ASP A 189 14.71 -18.58 25.51
N PRO A 190 14.10 -19.02 24.39
CA PRO A 190 14.72 -19.46 23.13
C PRO A 190 14.80 -18.40 22.01
N LEU A 191 14.45 -17.15 22.28
CA LEU A 191 14.42 -16.08 21.27
C LEU A 191 15.81 -15.73 20.73
N ASP A 192 16.88 -16.03 21.46
CA ASP A 192 18.27 -15.80 21.08
C ASP A 192 18.78 -16.80 20.01
N THR A 193 18.01 -17.84 19.68
CA THR A 193 18.37 -18.83 18.65
C THR A 193 17.33 -18.98 17.55
N MET A 194 16.12 -18.44 17.75
CA MET A 194 15.03 -18.54 16.79
C MET A 194 15.29 -17.71 15.53
N LYS A 195 15.20 -18.36 14.37
CA LYS A 195 15.11 -17.69 13.06
C LYS A 195 13.66 -17.51 12.68
N LEU A 196 13.17 -16.29 12.78
CA LEU A 196 11.80 -15.95 12.43
C LEU A 196 11.67 -15.62 10.94
N ASP A 197 10.51 -15.93 10.36
CA ASP A 197 10.12 -15.54 9.01
C ASP A 197 8.72 -14.93 9.07
N PHE A 198 8.65 -13.62 8.87
CA PHE A 198 7.38 -12.91 8.79
C PHE A 198 6.97 -12.84 7.33
N SER A 199 5.88 -13.53 6.98
CA SER A 199 5.30 -13.46 5.65
C SER A 199 3.96 -12.72 5.66
N SER A 200 3.69 -12.00 4.57
CA SER A 200 2.36 -11.46 4.29
C SER A 200 2.03 -11.60 2.82
N LYS A 201 0.80 -12.05 2.56
CA LYS A 201 0.26 -12.28 1.23
C LYS A 201 -0.93 -11.36 0.99
N THR A 202 -0.91 -10.65 -0.13
CA THR A 202 -2.03 -9.86 -0.63
C THR A 202 -2.43 -10.38 -2.00
N VAL A 203 -3.73 -10.56 -2.20
CA VAL A 203 -4.33 -10.96 -3.47
C VAL A 203 -5.33 -9.88 -3.87
N LEU A 204 -5.17 -9.34 -5.07
CA LEU A 204 -6.07 -8.33 -5.64
C LEU A 204 -6.59 -8.86 -6.97
N LEU A 205 -7.89 -8.73 -7.19
CA LEU A 205 -8.48 -8.85 -8.52
C LEU A 205 -8.55 -7.46 -9.12
N ALA A 206 -7.77 -7.20 -10.16
CA ALA A 206 -7.67 -5.88 -10.77
C ALA A 206 -7.84 -5.95 -12.29
N ASP A 207 -8.51 -4.93 -12.83
CA ASP A 207 -8.55 -4.65 -14.26
C ASP A 207 -7.88 -3.30 -14.52
N ALA A 208 -7.08 -3.23 -15.58
CA ALA A 208 -6.12 -2.17 -15.83
C ALA A 208 -6.66 -1.04 -16.72
N TRP A 209 -7.98 -0.90 -16.85
CA TRP A 209 -8.62 0.09 -17.73
C TRP A 209 -8.14 1.54 -17.52
N ASP A 210 -7.91 1.97 -16.28
CA ASP A 210 -7.36 3.31 -15.99
C ASP A 210 -5.83 3.40 -16.21
N ALA A 211 -5.09 2.29 -16.08
CA ALA A 211 -3.64 2.29 -16.32
C ALA A 211 -3.29 2.55 -17.80
N ALA A 212 -4.25 2.36 -18.73
CA ALA A 212 -4.12 2.76 -20.12
C ALA A 212 -4.22 4.28 -20.35
N GLY A 213 -4.70 5.02 -19.35
CA GLY A 213 -5.05 6.44 -19.42
C GLY A 213 -6.42 6.68 -20.07
N GLY A 214 -6.83 7.96 -20.10
CA GLY A 214 -8.11 8.39 -20.67
C GLY A 214 -8.32 8.00 -22.13
N GLY A 215 -7.24 7.88 -22.91
CA GLY A 215 -7.29 7.61 -24.35
C GLY A 215 -7.67 8.84 -25.18
N GLU A 216 -7.49 10.02 -24.63
CA GLU A 216 -7.89 11.30 -25.21
C GLU A 216 -6.79 12.34 -25.14
N ASP A 217 -6.79 13.23 -26.13
CA ASP A 217 -5.96 14.43 -26.13
C ASP A 217 -6.58 15.53 -25.24
N ARG A 218 -5.88 16.66 -25.13
CA ARG A 218 -6.33 17.80 -24.31
C ARG A 218 -7.67 18.41 -24.75
N ASN A 219 -8.13 18.09 -25.94
CA ASN A 219 -9.38 18.58 -26.52
C ASN A 219 -10.51 17.56 -26.41
N GLY A 220 -10.29 16.41 -25.74
CA GLY A 220 -11.26 15.32 -25.62
C GLY A 220 -11.41 14.47 -26.88
N LYS A 221 -10.46 14.59 -27.85
CA LYS A 221 -10.45 13.74 -29.05
C LYS A 221 -9.65 12.48 -28.78
N GLY A 222 -10.12 11.36 -29.32
CA GLY A 222 -9.44 10.07 -29.15
C GLY A 222 -8.03 10.09 -29.73
N ILE A 223 -7.06 9.57 -28.98
CA ILE A 223 -5.68 9.45 -29.44
C ILE A 223 -5.55 8.24 -30.37
N SER A 224 -5.01 8.46 -31.58
CA SER A 224 -4.68 7.37 -32.51
C SER A 224 -3.58 6.48 -31.92
N GLY A 225 -3.77 5.16 -31.99
CA GLY A 225 -2.85 4.17 -31.39
C GLY A 225 -3.00 3.99 -29.87
N ALA A 226 -4.01 4.62 -29.24
CA ALA A 226 -4.34 4.37 -27.85
C ALA A 226 -4.72 2.90 -27.62
N SER A 227 -4.36 2.37 -26.45
CA SER A 227 -4.73 1.02 -26.05
C SER A 227 -6.24 0.82 -26.14
N ASN A 228 -6.69 -0.36 -26.56
CA ASN A 228 -8.13 -0.70 -26.57
C ASN A 228 -8.71 -0.77 -25.14
N ARG A 229 -7.86 -0.66 -24.10
CA ARG A 229 -8.26 -0.63 -22.69
C ARG A 229 -8.33 0.77 -22.08
N THR A 230 -8.17 1.85 -22.85
CA THR A 230 -8.36 3.22 -22.31
C THR A 230 -9.80 3.44 -21.85
N VAL A 231 -9.98 4.36 -20.89
CA VAL A 231 -11.30 4.71 -20.32
C VAL A 231 -12.31 5.04 -21.43
N ARG A 232 -11.91 5.86 -22.41
CA ARG A 232 -12.74 6.18 -23.58
C ARG A 232 -13.15 4.95 -24.38
N ASN A 233 -12.21 4.05 -24.68
CA ASN A 233 -12.49 2.87 -25.52
C ASN A 233 -13.38 1.84 -24.82
N VAL A 234 -13.30 1.76 -23.49
CA VAL A 234 -14.17 0.90 -22.67
C VAL A 234 -15.58 1.49 -22.53
N ILE A 235 -15.70 2.81 -22.35
CA ILE A 235 -17.00 3.48 -22.15
C ILE A 235 -17.73 3.71 -23.47
N ARG A 236 -17.03 3.89 -24.59
CA ARG A 236 -17.63 4.13 -25.92
C ARG A 236 -18.83 3.27 -26.26
N PRO A 237 -18.76 1.94 -26.18
CA PRO A 237 -19.93 1.12 -26.51
C PRO A 237 -21.10 1.24 -25.52
N LEU A 238 -20.87 1.78 -24.31
CA LEU A 238 -21.91 2.02 -23.29
C LEU A 238 -22.60 3.39 -23.44
N VAL A 239 -22.14 4.22 -24.38
CA VAL A 239 -22.72 5.52 -24.69
C VAL A 239 -23.40 5.42 -26.05
N PRO A 240 -24.72 5.12 -26.12
CA PRO A 240 -25.43 4.87 -27.38
C PRO A 240 -25.33 6.04 -28.36
N THR A 241 -25.25 7.27 -27.84
CA THR A 241 -25.09 8.50 -28.63
C THR A 241 -23.73 8.59 -29.33
N SER A 242 -22.71 7.89 -28.85
CA SER A 242 -21.38 7.86 -29.48
C SER A 242 -21.29 6.94 -30.70
N LEU A 243 -22.12 5.89 -30.74
CA LEU A 243 -22.29 5.03 -31.93
C LEU A 243 -23.09 5.72 -33.03
N VAL A 244 -23.89 6.73 -32.63
CA VAL A 244 -24.66 7.57 -33.53
C VAL A 244 -23.76 8.62 -34.16
N GLY A 245 -22.89 9.30 -33.41
CA GLY A 245 -21.97 10.34 -33.94
C GLY A 245 -21.28 10.03 -35.27
N ASP A 246 -20.58 8.89 -35.37
CA ASP A 246 -19.80 8.55 -36.59
C ASP A 246 -20.67 8.31 -37.85
N LYS A 247 -21.96 8.03 -37.71
CA LYS A 247 -22.92 7.83 -38.83
C LYS A 247 -23.97 8.92 -38.94
N PHE A 248 -24.15 9.68 -37.88
CA PHE A 248 -25.08 10.80 -37.79
C PHE A 248 -24.42 12.06 -38.32
N ASP A 249 -23.08 12.21 -38.22
CA ASP A 249 -22.35 13.34 -38.80
C ASP A 249 -22.72 13.62 -40.27
N ASP A 250 -22.96 12.60 -41.10
CA ASP A 250 -23.41 12.81 -42.50
C ASP A 250 -24.87 13.28 -42.62
N ALA A 251 -25.75 12.92 -41.67
CA ALA A 251 -27.18 13.26 -41.69
C ALA A 251 -27.48 14.56 -40.92
N THR A 252 -26.81 14.80 -39.78
CA THR A 252 -26.97 16.02 -38.98
C THR A 252 -26.17 17.19 -39.49
N ASN A 253 -25.03 17.05 -40.16
CA ASN A 253 -24.37 18.22 -40.75
C ASN A 253 -25.30 18.94 -41.74
N ASN A 254 -26.17 18.21 -42.45
CA ASN A 254 -27.19 18.81 -43.32
C ASN A 254 -28.36 19.45 -42.53
N VAL A 255 -28.85 18.81 -41.46
CA VAL A 255 -29.99 19.31 -40.67
C VAL A 255 -29.60 20.43 -39.70
N MET A 256 -28.41 20.39 -39.10
CA MET A 256 -27.84 21.45 -38.26
C MET A 256 -27.42 22.67 -39.07
N HIS A 257 -26.88 22.52 -40.30
CA HIS A 257 -26.68 23.67 -41.19
C HIS A 257 -28.02 24.35 -41.57
N LEU A 258 -29.09 23.58 -41.71
CA LEU A 258 -30.43 24.10 -41.97
C LEU A 258 -31.04 24.82 -40.75
N LEU A 259 -30.91 24.26 -39.55
CA LEU A 259 -31.43 24.87 -38.31
C LEU A 259 -30.58 26.06 -37.81
N GLY A 260 -29.25 26.01 -37.99
CA GLY A 260 -28.33 27.11 -37.66
C GLY A 260 -28.39 28.30 -38.64
N SER A 261 -29.03 28.13 -39.81
CA SER A 261 -29.32 29.22 -40.73
C SER A 261 -30.48 30.13 -40.29
N ILE A 262 -31.18 29.76 -39.21
CA ILE A 262 -32.30 30.52 -38.65
C ILE A 262 -31.78 31.39 -37.49
N PRO A 263 -31.66 32.72 -37.67
CA PRO A 263 -30.98 33.61 -36.72
C PRO A 263 -31.58 33.61 -35.30
N PHE A 264 -32.83 33.21 -35.13
CA PHE A 264 -33.52 33.22 -33.84
C PHE A 264 -33.26 31.99 -32.95
N VAL A 265 -32.68 30.89 -33.47
CA VAL A 265 -32.56 29.62 -32.71
C VAL A 265 -31.34 29.60 -31.79
N ASN A 266 -30.19 30.11 -32.24
CA ASN A 266 -28.97 30.19 -31.42
C ASN A 266 -29.05 31.26 -30.31
N ASP A 267 -29.79 32.34 -30.54
CA ASP A 267 -29.84 33.48 -29.61
C ASP A 267 -30.93 33.35 -28.52
N ILE A 268 -32.00 32.57 -28.75
CA ILE A 268 -33.17 32.53 -27.85
C ILE A 268 -33.32 31.19 -27.12
N PHE A 269 -33.09 30.06 -27.78
CA PHE A 269 -33.51 28.76 -27.25
C PHE A 269 -32.38 27.95 -26.60
N THR A 270 -31.13 28.11 -27.04
CA THR A 270 -29.96 27.42 -26.45
C THR A 270 -28.65 28.11 -26.84
N PRO A 271 -28.11 29.02 -26.01
CA PRO A 271 -26.78 29.58 -26.26
C PRO A 271 -25.71 28.48 -26.19
N GLY A 272 -24.85 28.38 -27.22
CA GLY A 272 -23.77 27.40 -27.31
C GLY A 272 -24.12 26.09 -28.04
N PHE A 273 -25.19 26.05 -28.84
CA PHE A 273 -25.60 24.87 -29.61
C PHE A 273 -24.57 24.47 -30.68
N ASP A 274 -23.78 25.42 -31.17
CA ASP A 274 -22.63 25.24 -32.06
C ASP A 274 -21.47 24.46 -31.43
N GLN A 275 -21.42 24.39 -30.09
CA GLN A 275 -20.41 23.65 -29.33
C GLN A 275 -20.91 22.27 -28.87
N PHE A 276 -22.18 21.95 -29.14
CA PHE A 276 -22.81 20.71 -28.71
C PHE A 276 -22.48 19.56 -29.67
N GLU A 277 -21.44 18.81 -29.35
CA GLU A 277 -21.07 17.58 -30.07
C GLU A 277 -21.88 16.39 -29.53
N LEU A 278 -22.88 15.93 -30.30
CA LEU A 278 -23.70 14.78 -29.95
C LEU A 278 -22.86 13.51 -29.97
N GLY A 279 -22.77 12.80 -28.85
CA GLY A 279 -21.89 11.64 -28.71
C GLY A 279 -20.45 11.95 -28.30
N LYS A 280 -20.15 13.20 -27.89
CA LYS A 280 -18.88 13.55 -27.24
C LYS A 280 -18.68 12.70 -26.00
N MET A 281 -17.59 11.97 -26.01
CA MET A 281 -17.06 11.26 -24.85
C MET A 281 -15.74 11.92 -24.54
N ALA A 282 -15.69 12.59 -23.39
CA ALA A 282 -14.49 13.19 -22.85
C ALA A 282 -14.44 12.99 -21.32
N PRO A 283 -14.30 11.76 -20.81
CA PRO A 283 -14.44 11.45 -19.38
C PRO A 283 -13.37 12.13 -18.52
N ASP A 284 -12.21 12.44 -19.09
CA ASP A 284 -11.08 13.05 -18.36
C ASP A 284 -10.98 14.58 -18.55
N VAL A 285 -11.84 15.17 -19.38
CA VAL A 285 -11.87 16.63 -19.59
C VAL A 285 -12.89 17.23 -18.64
N VAL A 286 -12.41 18.01 -17.65
CA VAL A 286 -13.30 18.79 -16.79
C VAL A 286 -13.88 19.94 -17.61
N PRO A 287 -15.22 20.09 -17.67
CA PRO A 287 -15.86 21.20 -18.37
C PRO A 287 -15.36 22.56 -17.86
N SER A 288 -15.09 23.49 -18.78
CA SER A 288 -14.48 24.78 -18.43
C SER A 288 -15.33 25.65 -17.48
N ASP A 289 -16.64 25.44 -17.44
CA ASP A 289 -17.60 26.03 -16.51
C ASP A 289 -17.49 25.46 -15.08
N LYS A 290 -16.90 24.27 -14.92
CA LYS A 290 -16.64 23.61 -13.63
C LYS A 290 -15.24 23.91 -13.09
N LEU A 291 -14.38 24.54 -13.89
CA LEU A 291 -13.07 24.97 -13.44
C LEU A 291 -13.20 26.24 -12.58
N VAL A 292 -12.85 26.14 -11.31
CA VAL A 292 -12.73 27.31 -10.44
C VAL A 292 -11.56 28.16 -10.96
N LYS A 293 -11.84 29.41 -11.35
CA LYS A 293 -10.78 30.38 -11.66
C LYS A 293 -9.98 30.63 -10.39
N TYR A 294 -8.76 30.12 -10.33
CA TYR A 294 -7.85 30.46 -9.24
C TYR A 294 -7.57 31.96 -9.30
N ALA A 295 -7.68 32.63 -8.15
CA ALA A 295 -7.27 34.02 -8.04
C ALA A 295 -5.78 34.11 -8.36
N ASP A 296 -5.46 34.94 -9.35
CA ASP A 296 -4.10 35.19 -9.82
C ASP A 296 -3.31 35.89 -8.69
N LYS A 297 -2.70 35.09 -7.81
CA LYS A 297 -1.80 35.62 -6.77
C LYS A 297 -0.47 35.95 -7.44
N ARG A 298 -0.39 37.16 -7.99
CA ARG A 298 0.89 37.82 -8.28
C ARG A 298 1.57 38.25 -6.99
#